data_AF-A0A4P6MGP9-F1
#
_entry.id   AF-A0A4P6MGP9-F1
#
_cell.length_a   1.000
_cell.length_b   1.000
_cell.length_c   1.000
_cell.angle_alpha   90.00
_cell.angle_beta   90.00
_cell.angle_gamma   90.00
#
_symmetry.space_group_name_H-M   'P 1'
#
loop_
_entity.id
_entity.type
_entity.pdbx_description
1 polymer ?
#
loop_
_entity_poly.entity_id
_entity_poly.type
_entity_poly.pdbx_seq_one_letter_code
_entity_poly.pdbx_strand_id
1 'polypeptide(L)'
;MTRLTAYLTALALALGSLLSDAASAEENPRTGLMWNRTGLPAVFPLQVKSPPGRNYYLTLRDPDTDAPALAAFIEGGRFFRVLVPPGTFTLRFASGATWLGEDVLFGPGDRTHIFDLAEPLTFEVRGVAVKSGHIVDLTNMAPDTMAMAPVTPQRICQTFRSDIPAYQLSFEAGGEDRIFRHLRGTETVTWTDRLPLRRDPLERLQDPLDNPLVLRRSDLRARPC
;
A
#
# COMPACT_ATOMS: atom_id res chain seq x y z
N MET A 1 42.29 -14.82 -61.25
CA MET A 1 40.83 -14.78 -60.95
C MET A 1 40.49 -15.29 -59.54
N THR A 2 41.40 -15.94 -58.80
CA THR A 2 41.17 -16.52 -57.46
C THR A 2 41.30 -15.56 -56.28
N ARG A 3 42.00 -14.42 -56.43
CA ARG A 3 42.17 -13.43 -55.34
C ARG A 3 40.97 -12.50 -55.18
N LEU A 4 40.21 -12.25 -56.26
CA LEU A 4 39.04 -11.37 -56.22
C LEU A 4 37.87 -11.98 -55.44
N THR A 5 37.67 -13.29 -55.57
CA THR A 5 36.64 -14.04 -54.86
C THR A 5 36.91 -14.11 -53.35
N ALA A 6 38.18 -14.18 -52.93
CA ALA A 6 38.55 -14.18 -51.51
C ALA A 6 38.30 -12.83 -50.82
N TYR A 7 38.49 -11.71 -51.53
CA TYR A 7 38.18 -10.38 -50.99
C TYR A 7 36.68 -10.13 -50.92
N LEU A 8 35.91 -10.60 -51.90
CA LEU A 8 34.44 -10.47 -51.91
C LEU A 8 33.77 -11.28 -50.79
N THR A 9 34.29 -12.48 -50.47
CA THR A 9 33.79 -13.26 -49.33
C THR A 9 34.22 -12.66 -47.99
N ALA A 10 35.45 -12.15 -47.87
CA ALA A 10 35.89 -11.46 -46.65
C ALA A 10 35.10 -10.16 -46.39
N LEU A 11 34.76 -9.40 -47.44
CA LEU A 11 33.95 -8.19 -47.32
C LEU A 11 32.50 -8.53 -46.94
N ALA A 12 31.94 -9.62 -47.47
CA ALA A 12 30.59 -10.08 -47.12
C ALA A 12 30.48 -10.60 -45.68
N LEU A 13 31.53 -11.26 -45.15
CA LEU A 13 31.60 -11.66 -43.74
C LEU A 13 31.82 -10.46 -42.80
N ALA A 14 32.57 -9.43 -43.22
CA ALA A 14 32.77 -8.22 -42.42
C ALA A 14 31.54 -7.29 -42.40
N LEU A 15 30.71 -7.28 -43.46
CA LEU A 15 29.46 -6.51 -43.50
C LEU A 15 28.31 -7.18 -42.73
N GLY A 16 28.34 -8.50 -42.53
CA GLY A 16 27.29 -9.25 -41.84
C GLY A 16 27.26 -9.09 -40.33
N SER A 17 28.34 -8.62 -39.71
CA SER A 17 28.49 -8.51 -38.24
C SER A 17 28.17 -7.13 -37.65
N LEU A 18 27.67 -6.18 -38.45
CA LEU A 18 27.38 -4.80 -38.00
C LEU A 18 25.90 -4.55 -37.63
N LEU A 19 25.03 -5.58 -37.65
CA LEU A 19 23.57 -5.42 -37.54
C LEU A 19 22.93 -6.27 -36.44
N SER A 20 23.57 -6.40 -35.28
CA SER A 20 22.97 -7.16 -34.16
C SER A 20 23.21 -6.47 -32.82
N ASP A 21 22.62 -5.28 -32.66
CA ASP A 21 22.21 -4.83 -31.33
C ASP A 21 21.06 -3.82 -31.42
N ALA A 22 20.01 -4.19 -32.15
CA ALA A 22 18.69 -3.66 -31.80
C ALA A 22 18.21 -4.45 -30.58
N ALA A 23 18.87 -4.23 -29.44
CA ALA A 23 18.34 -4.63 -28.15
C ALA A 23 16.95 -4.00 -28.07
N SER A 24 15.91 -4.85 -28.14
CA SER A 24 14.53 -4.45 -27.92
C SER A 24 14.49 -3.73 -26.59
N ALA A 25 14.43 -2.41 -26.62
CA ALA A 25 13.98 -1.63 -25.49
C ALA A 25 12.55 -2.11 -25.25
N GLU A 26 12.41 -3.04 -24.31
CA GLU A 26 11.11 -3.44 -23.79
C GLU A 26 10.39 -2.13 -23.44
N GLU A 27 9.20 -1.92 -24.01
CA GLU A 27 8.44 -0.71 -23.77
C GLU A 27 8.40 -0.48 -22.26
N ASN A 28 8.86 0.70 -21.82
CA ASN A 28 9.05 0.98 -20.40
C ASN A 28 7.82 0.50 -19.61
N PRO A 29 8.00 -0.27 -18.53
CA PRO A 29 6.88 -0.74 -17.73
C PRO A 29 6.01 0.45 -17.33
N ARG A 30 4.71 0.20 -17.20
CA ARG A 30 3.83 1.22 -16.63
C ARG A 30 4.34 1.57 -15.24
N THR A 31 4.53 2.86 -14.99
CA THR A 31 4.86 3.37 -13.66
C THR A 31 3.88 2.82 -12.63
N GLY A 32 4.39 2.19 -11.57
CA GLY A 32 3.58 1.54 -10.56
C GLY A 32 4.20 0.28 -9.97
N LEU A 33 3.37 -0.45 -9.22
CA LEU A 33 3.72 -1.75 -8.64
C LEU A 33 3.95 -2.78 -9.77
N MET A 34 5.08 -3.46 -9.74
CA MET A 34 5.38 -4.56 -10.67
C MET A 34 4.96 -5.91 -10.07
N TRP A 35 5.36 -6.18 -8.84
CA TRP A 35 5.01 -7.40 -8.12
C TRP A 35 5.12 -7.24 -6.60
N ASN A 36 4.44 -8.11 -5.86
CA ASN A 36 4.52 -8.23 -4.40
C ASN A 36 4.64 -9.71 -4.02
N ARG A 37 5.76 -10.09 -3.41
CA ARG A 37 6.09 -11.47 -3.02
C ARG A 37 5.85 -11.75 -1.53
N THR A 38 5.46 -10.75 -0.74
CA THR A 38 5.21 -10.93 0.69
C THR A 38 3.97 -11.78 1.01
N GLY A 39 3.04 -11.90 0.06
CA GLY A 39 1.70 -12.48 0.32
C GLY A 39 0.80 -11.61 1.20
N LEU A 40 1.29 -10.44 1.64
CA LEU A 40 0.58 -9.51 2.50
C LEU A 40 -0.06 -8.38 1.68
N PRO A 41 -1.19 -7.80 2.15
CA PRO A 41 -1.85 -6.72 1.45
C PRO A 41 -1.00 -5.44 1.49
N ALA A 42 -0.80 -4.83 0.32
CA ALA A 42 -0.09 -3.58 0.19
C ALA A 42 -1.01 -2.41 0.56
N VAL A 43 -0.83 -1.83 1.75
CA VAL A 43 -1.81 -0.88 2.34
C VAL A 43 -1.19 0.39 2.94
N PHE A 44 0.14 0.46 3.06
CA PHE A 44 0.86 1.62 3.58
C PHE A 44 1.42 2.47 2.44
N PRO A 45 1.31 3.80 2.49
CA PRO A 45 1.74 4.63 1.38
C PRO A 45 3.28 4.77 1.35
N LEU A 46 3.85 4.59 0.17
CA LEU A 46 5.21 5.03 -0.16
C LEU A 46 5.14 5.99 -1.34
N GLN A 47 5.71 7.17 -1.16
CA GLN A 47 5.86 8.16 -2.22
C GLN A 47 7.35 8.34 -2.51
N VAL A 48 7.69 8.40 -3.80
CA VAL A 48 9.04 8.74 -4.24
C VAL A 48 8.93 9.96 -5.14
N LYS A 49 9.68 11.00 -4.81
CA LYS A 49 9.87 12.15 -5.68
C LYS A 49 11.21 11.99 -6.38
N SER A 50 11.23 12.06 -7.70
CA SER A 50 12.43 11.87 -8.48
C SER A 50 12.60 12.99 -9.51
N PRO A 51 13.83 13.36 -9.85
CA PRO A 51 14.08 14.30 -10.95
C PRO A 51 13.73 13.63 -12.29
N PRO A 52 13.38 14.42 -13.32
CA PRO A 52 13.20 13.90 -14.68
C PRO A 52 14.52 13.39 -15.27
N GLY A 53 14.41 12.64 -16.37
CA GLY A 53 15.57 12.23 -17.19
C GLY A 53 16.15 10.85 -16.85
N ARG A 54 15.83 10.27 -15.69
CA ARG A 54 16.20 8.89 -15.35
C ARG A 54 15.01 8.17 -14.73
N ASN A 55 14.82 6.91 -15.11
CA ASN A 55 13.83 6.03 -14.54
C ASN A 55 14.46 5.25 -13.38
N TYR A 56 13.61 4.70 -12.50
CA TYR A 56 14.04 3.96 -11.33
C TYR A 56 13.28 2.64 -11.23
N TYR A 57 14.00 1.60 -10.86
CA TYR A 57 13.46 0.34 -10.40
C TYR A 57 13.70 0.27 -8.89
N LEU A 58 12.61 0.31 -8.14
CA LEU A 58 12.60 0.25 -6.69
C LEU A 58 12.33 -1.19 -6.26
N THR A 59 13.18 -1.73 -5.40
CA THR A 59 12.95 -2.99 -4.70
C THR A 59 12.95 -2.75 -3.19
N LEU A 60 11.95 -3.29 -2.50
CA LEU A 60 11.95 -3.41 -1.05
C LEU A 60 12.52 -4.78 -0.69
N ARG A 61 13.49 -4.78 0.23
CA ARG A 61 14.21 -5.98 0.65
C ARG A 61 14.05 -6.16 2.14
N ASP A 62 13.86 -7.41 2.55
CA ASP A 62 13.91 -7.78 3.96
C ASP A 62 15.31 -7.46 4.51
N PRO A 63 15.44 -6.71 5.63
CA PRO A 63 16.74 -6.23 6.10
C PRO A 63 17.64 -7.35 6.65
N ASP A 64 17.06 -8.47 7.08
CA ASP A 64 17.81 -9.58 7.70
C ASP A 64 18.27 -10.61 6.65
N THR A 65 17.40 -10.90 5.68
CA THR A 65 17.63 -11.94 4.66
C THR A 65 18.00 -11.40 3.29
N ASP A 66 17.89 -10.08 3.10
CA ASP A 66 18.10 -9.38 1.84
C ASP A 66 17.13 -9.84 0.72
N ALA A 67 16.08 -10.59 1.09
CA ALA A 67 15.14 -11.19 0.18
C ALA A 67 14.23 -10.11 -0.46
N PRO A 68 14.04 -10.12 -1.79
CA PRO A 68 13.17 -9.16 -2.47
C PRO A 68 11.69 -9.40 -2.12
N ALA A 69 11.06 -8.40 -1.51
CA ALA A 69 9.70 -8.46 -0.99
C ALA A 69 8.67 -7.82 -1.94
N LEU A 70 9.00 -6.68 -2.55
CA LEU A 70 8.15 -5.94 -3.49
C LEU A 70 9.02 -5.17 -4.48
N ALA A 71 8.58 -5.02 -5.72
CA ALA A 71 9.19 -4.07 -6.66
C ALA A 71 8.20 -3.20 -7.40
N ALA A 72 8.68 -2.04 -7.81
CA ALA A 72 7.95 -1.04 -8.55
C ALA A 72 8.84 -0.32 -9.57
N PHE A 73 8.23 0.10 -10.67
CA PHE A 73 8.87 0.93 -11.68
C PHE A 73 8.42 2.39 -11.54
N ILE A 74 9.37 3.30 -11.65
CA ILE A 74 9.18 4.75 -11.46
C ILE A 74 9.73 5.45 -12.69
N GLU A 75 8.86 6.08 -13.47
CA GLU A 75 9.28 7.04 -14.49
C GLU A 75 9.73 8.35 -13.82
N GLY A 76 10.95 8.81 -14.13
CA GLY A 76 11.55 10.00 -13.52
C GLY A 76 10.76 11.27 -13.76
N GLY A 77 10.67 12.13 -12.74
CA GLY A 77 9.99 13.43 -12.85
C GLY A 77 8.46 13.35 -12.81
N ARG A 78 7.88 12.13 -12.78
CA ARG A 78 6.46 11.92 -12.57
C ARG A 78 6.12 11.72 -11.10
N PHE A 79 4.89 12.07 -10.75
CA PHE A 79 4.35 11.76 -9.42
C PHE A 79 4.22 10.25 -9.24
N PHE A 80 4.97 9.67 -8.31
CA PHE A 80 4.92 8.24 -7.99
C PHE A 80 4.45 7.99 -6.56
N ARG A 81 3.41 7.16 -6.43
CA ARG A 81 2.94 6.64 -5.16
C ARG A 81 2.54 5.18 -5.33
N VAL A 82 2.98 4.35 -4.42
CA VAL A 82 2.64 2.93 -4.37
C VAL A 82 2.20 2.57 -2.95
N LEU A 83 1.43 1.50 -2.81
CA LEU A 83 1.15 0.92 -1.50
C LEU A 83 2.13 -0.21 -1.24
N VAL A 84 2.50 -0.37 0.03
CA VAL A 84 3.53 -1.27 0.51
C VAL A 84 2.93 -2.15 1.62
N PRO A 85 3.29 -3.44 1.71
CA PRO A 85 2.88 -4.31 2.81
C PRO A 85 3.44 -3.84 4.16
N PRO A 86 2.84 -4.26 5.29
CA PRO A 86 3.43 -4.01 6.60
C PRO A 86 4.82 -4.65 6.72
N GLY A 87 5.72 -4.00 7.45
CA GLY A 87 7.06 -4.53 7.73
C GLY A 87 8.13 -3.44 7.73
N THR A 88 9.37 -3.85 7.98
CA THR A 88 10.56 -3.00 7.85
C THR A 88 11.33 -3.46 6.62
N PHE A 89 11.72 -2.52 5.76
CA PHE A 89 12.38 -2.83 4.49
C PHE A 89 13.55 -1.90 4.22
N THR A 90 14.63 -2.46 3.67
CA THR A 90 15.67 -1.68 2.99
C THR A 90 15.19 -1.37 1.58
N LEU A 91 15.23 -0.09 1.19
CA LEU A 91 14.85 0.33 -0.16
C LEU A 91 16.08 0.39 -1.04
N ARG A 92 16.10 -0.46 -2.07
CA ARG A 92 17.10 -0.46 -3.13
C ARG A 92 16.54 0.21 -4.37
N PHE A 93 17.31 1.10 -4.95
CA PHE A 93 17.03 1.73 -6.24
C PHE A 93 18.08 1.31 -7.24
N ALA A 94 17.65 0.84 -8.40
CA ALA A 94 18.44 0.88 -9.63
C ALA A 94 17.89 2.01 -10.49
N SER A 95 18.75 2.71 -11.22
CA SER A 95 18.32 3.88 -11.99
C SER A 95 19.13 4.03 -13.27
N GLY A 96 18.51 4.57 -14.31
CA GLY A 96 19.14 4.79 -15.61
C GLY A 96 18.17 5.35 -16.65
N ALA A 97 18.66 5.56 -17.88
CA ALA A 97 17.89 6.21 -18.93
C ALA A 97 16.89 5.26 -19.61
N THR A 98 17.31 4.03 -19.91
CA THR A 98 16.54 3.06 -20.71
C THR A 98 16.36 1.78 -19.91
N TRP A 99 15.13 1.37 -19.68
CA TRP A 99 14.83 0.08 -19.04
C TRP A 99 15.04 -1.08 -20.02
N LEU A 100 15.68 -2.15 -19.55
CA LEU A 100 16.03 -3.35 -20.33
C LEU A 100 15.54 -4.65 -19.68
N GLY A 101 14.65 -4.57 -18.68
CA GLY A 101 14.13 -5.72 -17.94
C GLY A 101 14.77 -5.90 -16.56
N GLU A 102 14.18 -6.75 -15.71
CA GLU A 102 14.61 -6.90 -14.31
C GLU A 102 16.01 -7.52 -14.15
N ASP A 103 16.42 -8.38 -15.09
CA ASP A 103 17.72 -9.05 -15.05
C ASP A 103 18.87 -8.12 -15.48
N VAL A 104 18.59 -7.17 -16.37
CA VAL A 104 19.58 -6.28 -17.00
C VAL A 104 19.48 -4.84 -16.47
N LEU A 105 18.36 -4.51 -15.83
CA LEU A 105 18.01 -3.20 -15.27
C LEU A 105 18.07 -2.11 -16.34
N PHE A 106 19.02 -1.17 -16.22
CA PHE A 106 19.22 -0.08 -17.19
C PHE A 106 20.45 -0.30 -18.08
N GLY A 107 21.03 -1.50 -18.03
CA GLY A 107 22.23 -1.90 -18.75
C GLY A 107 23.50 -1.96 -17.90
N PRO A 108 24.57 -2.58 -18.41
CA PRO A 108 25.84 -2.76 -17.68
C PRO A 108 26.60 -1.46 -17.42
N GLY A 109 27.49 -1.54 -16.43
CA GLY A 109 28.43 -0.49 -16.05
C GLY A 109 27.72 0.79 -15.61
N ASP A 110 28.24 1.92 -16.06
CA ASP A 110 27.77 3.25 -15.64
C ASP A 110 26.35 3.61 -16.13
N ARG A 111 25.72 2.73 -16.95
CA ARG A 111 24.33 2.90 -17.39
C ARG A 111 23.32 2.64 -16.27
N THR A 112 23.66 1.76 -15.32
CA THR A 112 22.83 1.47 -14.15
C THR A 112 23.51 1.97 -12.90
N HIS A 113 22.89 2.93 -12.22
CA HIS A 113 23.31 3.38 -10.90
C HIS A 113 22.44 2.73 -9.82
N ILE A 114 23.07 1.96 -8.93
CA ILE A 114 22.42 1.22 -7.85
C ILE A 114 22.80 1.82 -6.51
N PHE A 115 21.81 2.05 -5.65
CA PHE A 115 22.05 2.48 -4.27
C PHE A 115 20.93 1.98 -3.35
N ASP A 116 21.27 1.83 -2.07
CA ASP A 116 20.31 1.58 -1.00
C ASP A 116 20.12 2.85 -0.18
N LEU A 117 18.91 3.08 0.33
CA LEU A 117 18.74 4.07 1.38
C LEU A 117 19.48 3.62 2.64
N ALA A 118 20.15 4.57 3.30
CA ALA A 118 20.97 4.31 4.47
C ALA A 118 20.19 3.68 5.63
N GLU A 119 18.94 4.10 5.82
CA GLU A 119 18.09 3.64 6.92
C GLU A 119 16.89 2.83 6.38
N PRO A 120 16.61 1.64 6.95
CA PRO A 120 15.40 0.90 6.65
C PRO A 120 14.14 1.68 7.04
N LEU A 121 13.06 1.44 6.29
CA LEU A 121 11.77 2.09 6.52
C LEU A 121 10.75 1.12 7.09
N THR A 122 10.13 1.49 8.21
CA THR A 122 9.07 0.71 8.85
C THR A 122 7.68 1.21 8.45
N PHE A 123 6.86 0.31 7.92
CA PHE A 123 5.48 0.51 7.51
C PHE A 123 4.55 -0.26 8.46
N GLU A 124 3.85 0.48 9.31
CA GLU A 124 3.06 -0.08 10.40
C GLU A 124 1.88 0.81 10.78
N VAL A 125 0.92 0.25 11.51
CA VAL A 125 -0.10 1.05 12.20
C VAL A 125 0.47 1.54 13.51
N ARG A 126 0.41 2.86 13.74
CA ARG A 126 0.78 3.49 15.01
C ARG A 126 -0.47 3.94 15.76
N GLY A 127 -0.54 3.59 17.04
CA GLY A 127 -1.67 3.92 17.91
C GLY A 127 -2.97 3.30 17.42
N VAL A 128 -4.08 4.05 17.55
CA VAL A 128 -5.44 3.51 17.32
C VAL A 128 -5.86 3.44 15.85
N ALA A 129 -5.21 4.14 14.91
CA ALA A 129 -5.67 4.18 13.51
C ALA A 129 -4.71 4.84 12.49
N VAL A 130 -3.45 5.12 12.85
CA VAL A 130 -2.57 5.89 11.95
C VAL A 130 -1.71 4.96 11.14
N LYS A 131 -1.91 4.92 9.82
CA LYS A 131 -0.97 4.24 8.92
C LYS A 131 0.29 5.09 8.78
N SER A 132 1.43 4.52 9.12
CA SER A 132 2.75 5.12 8.94
C SER A 132 3.32 4.69 7.59
N GLY A 133 3.45 5.64 6.68
CA GLY A 133 4.17 5.50 5.42
C GLY A 133 5.26 6.55 5.29
N HIS A 134 5.84 6.69 4.09
CA HIS A 134 7.05 7.49 3.89
C HIS A 134 7.08 8.22 2.55
N ILE A 135 7.75 9.36 2.53
CA ILE A 135 8.11 10.11 1.32
C ILE A 135 9.63 10.13 1.22
N VAL A 136 10.15 9.57 0.13
CA VAL A 136 11.58 9.62 -0.23
C VAL A 136 11.76 10.71 -1.28
N ASP A 137 12.66 11.67 -1.05
CA ASP A 137 12.91 12.78 -1.97
C ASP A 137 14.29 12.68 -2.63
N LEU A 138 14.31 12.39 -3.93
CA LEU A 138 15.53 12.28 -4.74
C LEU A 138 15.78 13.51 -5.62
N THR A 139 14.91 14.55 -5.56
CA THR A 139 14.84 15.61 -6.60
C THR A 139 16.09 16.49 -6.73
N ASN A 140 16.84 16.69 -5.65
CA ASN A 140 18.02 17.56 -5.61
C ASN A 140 19.27 16.82 -5.09
N MET A 141 19.36 15.52 -5.35
CA MET A 141 20.44 14.68 -4.86
C MET A 141 21.43 14.41 -6.00
N ALA A 142 22.73 14.55 -5.72
CA ALA A 142 23.76 14.05 -6.61
C ALA A 142 23.81 12.51 -6.54
N PRO A 143 24.20 11.80 -7.61
CA PRO A 143 24.18 10.32 -7.63
C PRO A 143 24.88 9.67 -6.43
N ASP A 144 26.03 10.21 -6.04
CA ASP A 144 26.86 9.76 -4.91
C ASP A 144 26.23 9.98 -3.52
N THR A 145 25.24 10.86 -3.42
CA THR A 145 24.56 11.19 -2.15
C THR A 145 23.16 10.60 -2.05
N MET A 146 22.65 9.94 -3.09
CA MET A 146 21.27 9.41 -3.13
C MET A 146 20.94 8.42 -2.00
N ALA A 147 21.92 7.70 -1.47
CA ALA A 147 21.74 6.82 -0.30
C ALA A 147 21.26 7.57 0.96
N MET A 148 21.58 8.87 1.05
CA MET A 148 21.20 9.75 2.16
C MET A 148 19.97 10.59 1.83
N ALA A 149 19.15 10.18 0.86
CA ALA A 149 17.96 10.91 0.46
C ALA A 149 17.06 11.25 1.66
N PRO A 150 16.56 12.49 1.75
CA PRO A 150 15.61 12.85 2.79
C PRO A 150 14.40 11.94 2.79
N VAL A 151 14.07 11.40 3.97
CA VAL A 151 12.84 10.63 4.19
C VAL A 151 11.95 11.36 5.18
N THR A 152 10.72 11.65 4.76
CA THR A 152 9.70 12.30 5.60
C THR A 152 8.57 11.32 5.91
N PRO A 153 8.11 11.19 7.17
CA PRO A 153 6.99 10.33 7.50
C PRO A 153 5.67 10.85 6.90
N GLN A 154 4.90 9.96 6.30
CA GLN A 154 3.56 10.21 5.77
C GLN A 154 2.54 9.51 6.66
N ARG A 155 1.69 10.28 7.37
CA ARG A 155 0.68 9.73 8.27
C ARG A 155 -0.70 9.84 7.64
N ILE A 156 -1.44 8.72 7.57
CA ILE A 156 -2.85 8.72 7.15
C ILE A 156 -3.72 8.34 8.36
N CYS A 157 -4.55 9.27 8.81
CA CYS A 157 -5.57 9.00 9.83
C CYS A 157 -6.70 8.18 9.19
N GLN A 158 -6.95 6.96 9.67
CA GLN A 158 -8.18 6.24 9.35
C GLN A 158 -9.27 6.67 10.33
N THR A 159 -10.41 7.15 9.83
CA THR A 159 -11.58 7.42 10.69
C THR A 159 -12.40 6.15 10.80
N PHE A 160 -12.62 5.67 12.03
CA PHE A 160 -13.54 4.58 12.28
C PHE A 160 -14.96 5.15 12.25
N ARG A 161 -15.73 4.80 11.21
CA ARG A 161 -17.19 5.01 11.21
C ARG A 161 -17.85 3.71 11.63
N SER A 162 -18.33 3.67 12.86
CA SER A 162 -19.25 2.63 13.31
C SER A 162 -20.62 2.91 12.69
N ASP A 163 -20.86 2.43 11.48
CA ASP A 163 -22.23 2.32 10.98
C ASP A 163 -22.87 1.16 11.75
N ILE A 164 -23.34 1.44 12.98
CA ILE A 164 -24.20 0.51 13.71
C ILE A 164 -25.54 0.59 13.00
N PRO A 165 -25.98 -0.46 12.27
CA PRO A 165 -27.33 -0.46 11.74
C PRO A 165 -28.27 -0.35 12.94
N ALA A 166 -29.08 0.71 12.97
CA ALA A 166 -30.13 0.83 13.95
C ALA A 166 -31.10 -0.34 13.71
N TYR A 167 -30.93 -1.41 14.48
CA TYR A 167 -31.96 -2.44 14.57
C TYR A 167 -33.14 -1.78 15.26
N GLN A 168 -34.11 -1.36 14.45
CA GLN A 168 -35.33 -0.76 14.94
C GLN A 168 -36.16 -1.89 15.55
N LEU A 169 -35.98 -2.12 16.85
CA LEU A 169 -36.80 -3.05 17.63
C LEU A 169 -38.18 -2.42 17.77
N SER A 170 -39.08 -2.79 16.86
CA SER A 170 -40.51 -2.54 16.99
C SER A 170 -41.04 -3.37 18.16
N PHE A 171 -41.26 -2.75 19.31
CA PHE A 171 -42.12 -3.32 20.33
C PHE A 171 -43.56 -2.96 19.96
N GLU A 172 -44.26 -3.89 19.30
CA GLU A 172 -45.72 -3.83 19.27
C GLU A 172 -46.21 -4.07 20.70
N ALA A 173 -46.73 -3.01 21.33
CA ALA A 173 -47.44 -3.13 22.58
C ALA A 173 -48.66 -4.03 22.33
N GLY A 174 -48.69 -5.17 23.03
CA GLY A 174 -49.72 -6.19 22.86
C GLY A 174 -51.14 -5.63 23.00
N GLY A 175 -51.97 -5.97 22.02
CA GLY A 175 -53.41 -5.71 22.03
C GLY A 175 -54.11 -6.62 21.04
N GLU A 176 -54.67 -7.71 21.56
CA GLU A 176 -55.62 -8.63 20.94
C GLU A 176 -55.20 -9.40 19.67
N ASP A 177 -54.80 -10.65 19.94
CA ASP A 177 -55.33 -11.87 19.32
C ASP A 177 -55.88 -11.70 17.89
N ARG A 178 -54.96 -11.67 16.92
CA ARG A 178 -55.29 -11.96 15.52
C ARG A 178 -54.34 -13.03 15.00
N ILE A 179 -54.94 -14.19 14.78
CA ILE A 179 -54.38 -15.31 14.04
C ILE A 179 -53.89 -14.81 12.67
N PHE A 180 -52.58 -14.64 12.53
CA PHE A 180 -51.97 -14.47 11.22
C PHE A 180 -51.72 -15.85 10.61
N ARG A 181 -52.60 -16.23 9.69
CA ARG A 181 -52.45 -17.42 8.85
C ARG A 181 -51.25 -17.21 7.92
N HIS A 182 -50.11 -17.81 8.25
CA HIS A 182 -48.93 -17.83 7.39
C HIS A 182 -49.19 -18.76 6.20
N LEU A 183 -49.18 -18.20 4.99
CA LEU A 183 -49.08 -18.99 3.77
C LEU A 183 -47.59 -19.29 3.52
N ARG A 184 -47.28 -20.59 3.53
CA ARG A 184 -46.02 -21.28 3.20
C ARG A 184 -44.99 -21.45 4.32
N GLY A 185 -44.64 -22.71 4.56
CA GLY A 185 -43.42 -23.14 5.26
C GLY A 185 -43.67 -23.67 6.67
N THR A 186 -43.99 -24.96 6.77
CA THR A 186 -44.09 -25.68 8.05
C THR A 186 -42.69 -25.94 8.62
N GLU A 187 -42.23 -25.12 9.55
CA GLU A 187 -41.30 -25.57 10.60
C GLU A 187 -41.75 -25.00 11.95
N THR A 188 -42.27 -25.90 12.78
CA THR A 188 -42.73 -25.59 14.13
C THR A 188 -41.57 -25.81 15.08
N VAL A 189 -40.83 -24.76 15.41
CA VAL A 189 -39.87 -24.80 16.52
C VAL A 189 -40.62 -24.42 17.79
N THR A 190 -40.77 -25.38 18.71
CA THR A 190 -41.40 -25.16 20.02
C THR A 190 -40.33 -24.80 21.04
N TRP A 191 -40.23 -23.52 21.41
CA TRP A 191 -39.50 -23.11 22.60
C TRP A 191 -40.42 -23.22 23.81
N THR A 192 -40.07 -24.09 24.76
CA THR A 192 -40.72 -24.11 26.07
C THR A 192 -39.98 -23.14 26.99
N ASP A 193 -40.40 -21.88 26.97
CA ASP A 193 -40.00 -20.92 27.99
C ASP A 193 -40.70 -21.26 29.31
N ARG A 194 -39.93 -21.79 30.25
CA ARG A 194 -40.29 -21.76 31.67
C ARG A 194 -39.14 -21.10 32.44
N LEU A 195 -38.99 -19.79 32.27
CA LEU A 195 -38.21 -18.97 33.19
C LEU A 195 -39.16 -18.40 34.26
N PRO A 196 -38.92 -18.68 35.56
CA PRO A 196 -39.75 -18.13 36.62
C PRO A 196 -39.39 -16.65 36.84
N LEU A 197 -40.43 -15.82 36.84
CA LEU A 197 -40.42 -14.43 37.31
C LEU A 197 -39.90 -14.38 38.76
N ARG A 198 -38.70 -13.83 38.97
CA ARG A 198 -38.34 -13.25 40.28
C ARG A 198 -38.67 -11.76 40.26
N ARG A 199 -39.54 -11.36 41.18
CA ARG A 199 -39.87 -9.97 41.47
C ARG A 199 -38.66 -9.22 42.03
N ASP A 200 -38.55 -7.96 41.62
CA ASP A 200 -37.73 -6.92 42.23
C ASP A 200 -37.98 -6.76 43.74
N PRO A 201 -37.00 -6.17 44.43
CA PRO A 201 -37.30 -4.95 45.18
C PRO A 201 -36.32 -3.82 44.84
N LEU A 202 -36.84 -2.79 44.17
CA LEU A 202 -36.29 -1.44 44.15
C LEU A 202 -36.46 -0.80 45.53
N GLU A 203 -35.39 -0.70 46.33
CA GLU A 203 -35.36 0.23 47.47
C GLU A 203 -33.93 0.60 47.91
N ARG A 204 -33.24 1.43 47.12
CA ARG A 204 -32.40 2.54 47.63
C ARG A 204 -31.76 3.31 46.47
N LEU A 205 -32.17 4.56 46.29
CA LEU A 205 -31.36 5.74 45.95
C LEU A 205 -32.29 6.86 45.43
N GLN A 206 -33.02 7.51 46.35
CA GLN A 206 -33.17 8.97 46.33
C GLN A 206 -31.80 9.55 46.78
N ASP A 207 -31.22 10.61 46.22
CA ASP A 207 -31.81 11.91 45.89
C ASP A 207 -30.93 12.60 44.81
N PRO A 208 -31.46 13.56 44.03
CA PRO A 208 -30.78 14.28 42.96
C PRO A 208 -30.18 15.59 43.47
N LEU A 209 -28.85 15.71 43.45
CA LEU A 209 -28.19 17.01 43.53
C LEU A 209 -27.16 17.12 42.40
N ASP A 210 -27.30 18.22 41.65
CA ASP A 210 -26.30 18.84 40.79
C ASP A 210 -25.72 17.99 39.64
N ASN A 211 -26.42 18.00 38.51
CA ASN A 211 -25.78 17.83 37.21
C ASN A 211 -25.81 19.14 36.40
N PRO A 212 -24.86 20.06 36.60
CA PRO A 212 -24.60 21.14 35.66
C PRO A 212 -23.47 20.72 34.72
N LEU A 213 -23.70 19.73 33.86
CA LEU A 213 -22.87 19.50 32.67
C LEU A 213 -23.73 19.58 31.42
N VAL A 214 -24.29 20.78 31.20
CA VAL A 214 -24.51 21.29 29.85
C VAL A 214 -23.14 21.40 29.20
N LEU A 215 -22.70 20.33 28.52
CA LEU A 215 -21.55 20.39 27.63
C LEU A 215 -21.90 21.33 26.48
N ARG A 216 -21.46 22.59 26.63
CA ARG A 216 -21.50 23.59 25.57
C ARG A 216 -20.79 23.03 24.35
N ARG A 217 -21.44 23.14 23.19
CA ARG A 217 -20.92 22.77 21.85
C ARG A 217 -19.63 23.51 21.43
N SER A 218 -19.01 24.30 22.30
CA SER A 218 -17.98 25.29 21.95
C SER A 218 -16.53 24.91 22.28
N ASP A 219 -16.26 23.77 22.92
CA ASP A 219 -14.89 23.38 23.34
C ASP A 219 -14.31 22.16 22.60
N LEU A 220 -14.77 21.89 21.38
CA LEU A 220 -14.02 21.05 20.43
C LEU A 220 -12.92 21.88 19.74
N ARG A 221 -11.92 22.31 20.52
CA ARG A 221 -10.58 22.58 19.96
C ARG A 221 -9.84 21.24 19.89
N ALA A 222 -9.49 20.85 18.67
CA ALA A 222 -8.70 19.67 18.29
C ALA A 222 -7.42 19.51 19.17
N ARG A 223 -6.84 18.32 19.39
CA ARG A 223 -6.47 17.26 18.42
C ARG A 223 -6.27 15.90 19.11
N PRO A 224 -6.75 14.80 18.51
CA PRO A 224 -5.82 13.81 17.93
C PRO A 224 -6.21 13.50 16.48
N CYS A 225 -5.26 13.81 15.59
CA CYS A 225 -5.50 14.53 14.32
C CYS A 225 -6.12 15.94 14.62
#